data_AF-A0A382V5Z1-F1
#
_entry.id   AF-A0A382V5Z1-F1
#
_cell.length_a   1.000
_cell.length_b   1.000
_cell.length_c   1.000
_cell.angle_alpha   90.00
_cell.angle_beta   90.00
_cell.angle_gamma   90.00
#
_symmetry.space_group_name_H-M   'P 1'
#
loop_
_entity.id
_entity.type
_entity.pdbx_description
1 polymer ?
#
loop_
_entity_poly.entity_id
_entity_poly.type
_entity_poly.pdbx_seq_one_letter_code
_entity_poly.pdbx_strand_id
1 'polypeptide(L)' 'MQENIVKTKLRKGESVVGAFCNIESPAIVEILGILGYDFVIIDAE' A
#
# COMPACT_ATOMS: atom_id res chain seq x y z
N MET A 1 2.72 -16.61 10.07
CA MET A 1 2.14 -15.46 9.34
C MET A 1 2.88 -14.21 9.81
N GLN A 2 3.36 -13.35 8.91
CA GLN A 2 4.05 -12.12 9.31
C GLN A 2 3.08 -11.07 9.86
N GLU A 3 3.61 -10.08 10.57
CA GLU A 3 2.83 -8.94 11.07
C GLU A 3 2.28 -8.11 9.92
N ASN A 4 1.02 -7.68 10.02
CA ASN A 4 0.45 -6.69 9.10
C ASN A 4 0.72 -5.28 9.65
N ILE A 5 1.77 -4.66 9.13
CA ILE A 5 2.28 -3.36 9.59
C ILE A 5 1.21 -2.26 9.46
N VAL A 6 0.49 -2.20 8.33
CA VAL A 6 -0.58 -1.22 8.08
C VAL A 6 -1.69 -1.33 9.12
N LYS A 7 -2.13 -2.56 9.42
CA LYS A 7 -3.14 -2.83 10.45
C LYS A 7 -2.67 -2.41 11.84
N THR A 8 -1.39 -2.62 12.17
CA THR A 8 -0.80 -2.17 13.43
C THR A 8 -0.79 -0.65 13.54
N LYS A 9 -0.37 0.07 12.49
CA LYS A 9 -0.39 1.55 12.45
C LYS A 9 -1.80 2.12 12.65
N LEU A 10 -2.78 1.58 11.90
CA LEU A 10 -4.19 1.98 12.02
C LEU A 10 -4.74 1.79 13.44
N ARG A 11 -4.42 0.67 14.10
CA ARG A 11 -4.86 0.40 15.48
C ARG A 11 -4.26 1.35 16.51
N LYS A 12 -3.09 1.92 16.23
CA LYS A 12 -2.44 2.92 17.08
C LYS A 12 -2.96 4.35 16.83
N GLY A 13 -3.85 4.54 15.84
CA GLY A 13 -4.31 5.86 15.42
C GLY A 13 -3.26 6.63 14.60
N GLU A 14 -2.24 5.93 14.08
CA GLU A 14 -1.25 6.55 13.18
C GLU A 14 -1.88 6.80 11.81
N SER A 15 -1.45 7.89 11.16
CA SER A 15 -1.80 8.15 9.76
C SER A 15 -1.04 7.20 8.84
N VAL A 16 -1.72 6.72 7.80
CA VAL A 16 -1.12 5.93 6.72
C VAL A 16 -1.46 6.58 5.38
N VAL A 17 -0.48 6.66 4.48
CA VAL A 17 -0.63 7.26 3.16
C VAL A 17 -0.41 6.18 2.10
N GLY A 18 -1.34 6.06 1.16
CA GLY A 18 -1.28 5.07 0.09
C GLY A 18 -1.75 5.63 -1.25
N ALA A 19 -1.52 4.87 -2.31
CA ALA A 19 -1.89 5.22 -3.68
C ALA A 19 -2.86 4.20 -4.29
N PHE A 20 -3.77 4.67 -5.14
CA PHE A 20 -4.57 3.81 -6.01
C PHE A 20 -3.76 3.43 -7.26
N CYS A 21 -3.63 2.13 -7.52
CA CYS A 21 -3.01 1.60 -8.73
C CYS A 21 -4.12 1.11 -9.68
N ASN A 22 -4.55 1.99 -10.58
CA ASN A 22 -5.54 1.71 -11.63
C ASN A 22 -4.89 1.23 -12.94
N ILE A 23 -3.58 0.94 -12.92
CA ILE A 23 -2.84 0.45 -14.07
C ILE A 23 -2.42 -0.99 -13.78
N GLU A 24 -2.85 -1.91 -14.64
CA GLU A 24 -2.57 -3.35 -14.56
C GLU A 24 -1.12 -3.67 -14.97
N SER A 25 -0.15 -3.16 -14.23
CA SER A 25 1.26 -3.34 -14.53
C SER A 25 2.08 -3.65 -13.29
N PRO A 26 2.75 -4.81 -13.22
CA PRO A 26 3.65 -5.14 -12.11
C PRO A 26 4.76 -4.11 -11.91
N ALA A 27 5.28 -3.53 -13.00
CA ALA A 27 6.31 -2.50 -12.94
C ALA A 27 5.80 -1.21 -12.24
N ILE A 28 4.53 -0.86 -12.44
CA ILE A 28 3.93 0.30 -11.74
C ILE A 28 3.79 0.02 -10.25
N VAL A 29 3.35 -1.19 -9.87
CA VAL A 29 3.27 -1.60 -8.46
C VAL A 29 4.64 -1.56 -7.78
N GLU A 30 5.70 -2.02 -8.47
CA GLU A 30 7.07 -1.96 -7.97
C GLU A 30 7.55 -0.52 -7.75
N ILE A 31 7.32 0.36 -8.74
CA ILE A 31 7.64 1.79 -8.61
C ILE A 31 6.91 2.42 -7.42
N LEU A 32 5.62 2.16 -7.26
CA LEU A 32 4.84 2.65 -6.12
C LEU A 32 5.38 2.14 -4.78
N GLY A 33 5.87 0.90 -4.72
CA GLY A 33 6.52 0.35 -3.52
C GLY A 33 7.82 1.07 -3.15
N ILE A 34 8.59 1.56 -4.13
CA ILE A 34 9.85 2.29 -3.92
C ILE A 34 9.60 3.72 -3.40
N LEU A 35 8.46 4.33 -3.74
CA LEU A 35 8.13 5.71 -3.35
C LEU A 35 7.89 5.90 -1.84
N GLY A 36 7.80 4.81 -1.06
CA GLY A 36 7.67 4.88 0.39
C GLY A 36 6.25 5.07 0.90
N TYR A 37 5.24 4.75 0.09
CA TYR A 37 3.86 4.64 0.56
C TYR A 37 3.71 3.52 1.61
N ASP A 38 2.78 3.69 2.54
CA ASP A 38 2.46 2.65 3.53
C ASP A 38 1.74 1.45 2.91
N PHE A 39 0.98 1.69 1.84
CA PHE A 39 0.26 0.66 1.10
C PHE A 39 -0.10 1.13 -0.32
N VAL A 40 -0.45 0.17 -1.18
CA VAL A 40 -1.00 0.40 -2.52
C VAL A 40 -2.33 -0.34 -2.61
N ILE A 41 -3.35 0.31 -3.17
CA ILE A 41 -4.62 -0.32 -3.52
C ILE A 41 -4.49 -0.83 -4.94
N ILE A 42 -4.54 -2.16 -5.12
CA ILE A 42 -4.69 -2.78 -6.44
C ILE A 42 -6.19 -2.77 -6.72
N ASP A 43 -6.62 -1.92 -7.64
CA ASP A 43 -8.00 -1.89 -8.07
C ASP A 43 -8.25 -3.05 -9.03
N ALA A 44 -9.24 -3.88 -8.68
CA ALA A 44 -9.63 -5.08 -9.41
C ALA A 44 -11.16 -5.24 -9.44
N GLU A 45 -11.89 -4.14 -9.18
CA GLU A 45 -13.34 -4.03 -9.42
C GLU A 45 -13.67 -4.25 -10.92
#